data_AF-A0A2S4U9M9-F1
#
_entry.id   AF-A0A2S4U9M9-F1
#
_cell.length_a   1.000
_cell.length_b   1.000
_cell.length_c   1.000
_cell.angle_alpha   90.00
_cell.angle_beta   90.00
_cell.angle_gamma   90.00
#
_symmetry.space_group_name_H-M   'P 1'
#
loop_
_entity.id
_entity.type
_entity.pdbx_description
1 polymer ?
#
loop_
_entity_poly.entity_id
_entity_poly.type
_entity_poly.pdbx_seq_one_letter_code
_entity_poly.pdbx_strand_id
1 'polypeptide(L)'
;MALVQQNSYKCALAFSKIQQAIRGDNLWTAAWCMYKFLKTPHSLSAIERLALQQEYTYWMNRAQDAFNFIERLGFKHATEDINDWLKHGKPFTAVEEASLRKHGDKSIDQLLDLIYTCC
;
A
#
# COMPACT_ATOMS: atom_id res chain seq x y z
N MET A 1 -19.39 -18.48 -33.57
CA MET A 1 -18.51 -17.30 -33.46
C MET A 1 -18.99 -16.28 -32.43
N ALA A 2 -20.29 -15.95 -32.35
CA ALA A 2 -20.82 -14.99 -31.37
C ALA A 2 -20.59 -15.37 -29.88
N LEU A 3 -20.74 -16.64 -29.50
CA LEU A 3 -20.54 -17.11 -28.12
C LEU A 3 -19.10 -16.97 -27.61
N VAL A 4 -18.11 -17.13 -28.50
CA VAL A 4 -16.67 -17.02 -28.19
C VAL A 4 -16.29 -15.55 -27.99
N GLN A 5 -16.80 -14.65 -28.84
CA GLN A 5 -16.62 -13.20 -28.68
C GLN A 5 -17.31 -12.68 -27.41
N GLN A 6 -18.50 -13.19 -27.09
CA GLN A 6 -19.25 -12.77 -25.89
C GLN A 6 -18.58 -13.23 -24.60
N ASN A 7 -17.94 -14.40 -24.58
CA ASN A 7 -17.10 -14.84 -23.45
C ASN A 7 -15.81 -14.03 -23.35
N SER A 8 -15.14 -13.75 -24.48
CA SER A 8 -13.93 -12.91 -24.50
C SER A 8 -14.16 -11.49 -23.96
N TYR A 9 -15.29 -10.87 -24.30
CA TYR A 9 -15.68 -9.55 -23.77
C TYR A 9 -15.94 -9.58 -22.26
N LYS A 10 -16.65 -10.61 -21.76
CA LYS A 10 -16.89 -10.79 -20.32
C LYS A 10 -15.60 -11.01 -19.55
N CYS A 11 -14.63 -11.72 -20.12
CA CYS A 11 -13.29 -11.87 -19.54
C CYS A 11 -12.57 -10.53 -19.41
N ALA A 12 -12.48 -9.77 -20.50
CA ALA A 12 -11.80 -8.47 -20.49
C ALA A 12 -12.42 -7.50 -19.49
N LEU A 13 -13.76 -7.48 -19.39
CA LEU A 13 -14.48 -6.62 -18.45
C LEU A 13 -14.27 -7.03 -16.99
N ALA A 14 -14.21 -8.33 -16.71
CA ALA A 14 -13.99 -8.78 -15.34
C ALA A 14 -12.52 -8.64 -14.92
N PHE A 15 -11.57 -8.83 -15.85
CA PHE A 15 -10.16 -8.50 -15.63
C PHE A 15 -9.98 -7.02 -15.32
N SER A 16 -10.58 -6.12 -16.10
CA SER A 16 -10.47 -4.68 -15.85
C SER A 16 -11.05 -4.26 -14.50
N LYS A 17 -12.14 -4.90 -14.05
CA LYS A 17 -12.71 -4.67 -12.71
C LYS A 17 -11.80 -5.14 -11.58
N ILE A 18 -11.15 -6.29 -11.73
CA ILE A 18 -10.16 -6.78 -10.76
C ILE A 18 -8.99 -5.79 -10.68
N GLN A 19 -8.47 -5.38 -11.84
CA GLN A 19 -7.35 -4.46 -11.95
C GLN A 19 -7.68 -3.08 -11.35
N GLN A 20 -8.88 -2.56 -11.61
CA GLN A 20 -9.34 -1.30 -11.02
C GLN A 20 -9.54 -1.41 -9.50
N ALA A 21 -10.06 -2.54 -9.00
CA ALA A 21 -10.23 -2.77 -7.57
C ALA A 21 -8.88 -2.87 -6.83
N ILE A 22 -7.87 -3.50 -7.44
CA ILE A 22 -6.50 -3.54 -6.92
C ILE A 22 -5.91 -2.12 -6.87
N ARG A 23 -6.03 -1.35 -7.95
CA ARG A 23 -5.52 0.04 -8.00
C ARG A 23 -6.23 0.99 -7.04
N GLY A 24 -7.50 0.74 -6.74
CA GLY A 24 -8.28 1.50 -5.77
C GLY A 24 -8.14 1.00 -4.33
N ASP A 25 -7.18 0.12 -4.05
CA ASP A 25 -6.91 -0.50 -2.75
C ASP A 25 -8.14 -1.17 -2.10
N ASN A 26 -9.08 -1.62 -2.93
CA ASN A 26 -10.29 -2.30 -2.49
C ASN A 26 -10.13 -3.81 -2.64
N LEU A 27 -9.29 -4.37 -1.77
CA LEU A 27 -8.89 -5.78 -1.78
C LEU A 27 -10.09 -6.73 -1.65
N TRP A 28 -11.13 -6.34 -0.91
CA TRP A 28 -12.38 -7.10 -0.82
C TRP A 28 -13.12 -7.18 -2.16
N THR A 29 -13.21 -6.07 -2.88
CA THR A 29 -13.83 -6.04 -4.22
C THR A 29 -12.98 -6.81 -5.22
N ALA A 30 -11.65 -6.70 -5.14
CA ALA A 30 -10.74 -7.49 -5.97
C ALA A 30 -10.95 -8.99 -5.75
N ALA A 31 -10.94 -9.44 -4.49
CA ALA A 31 -11.16 -10.84 -4.11
C ALA A 31 -12.54 -11.35 -4.57
N TRP A 32 -13.59 -10.55 -4.41
CA TRP A 32 -14.94 -10.89 -4.87
C TRP A 32 -15.04 -11.01 -6.40
N CYS A 33 -14.41 -10.09 -7.14
CA CYS A 33 -14.36 -10.14 -8.59
C CYS A 33 -13.54 -11.34 -9.09
N MET A 34 -12.41 -11.66 -8.45
CA MET A 34 -11.61 -12.86 -8.73
C MET A 34 -12.42 -14.14 -8.46
N TYR A 35 -13.13 -14.22 -7.34
CA TYR A 35 -13.99 -15.36 -7.03
C TYR A 35 -15.09 -15.57 -8.08
N LYS A 36 -15.74 -14.49 -8.53
CA LYS A 36 -16.71 -14.56 -9.63
C LYS A 36 -16.08 -14.97 -10.96
N PHE A 37 -14.84 -14.55 -11.22
CA PHE A 37 -14.07 -14.91 -12.41
C PHE A 37 -13.74 -16.40 -12.44
N LEU A 38 -13.36 -16.98 -11.30
CA LEU A 38 -13.01 -18.40 -11.15
C LEU A 38 -14.21 -19.36 -11.25
N LYS A 39 -15.44 -18.88 -11.02
CA LYS A 39 -16.67 -19.69 -11.23
C LYS A 39 -17.03 -19.87 -12.70
N THR A 40 -16.49 -19.05 -13.58
CA THR A 40 -16.51 -19.28 -15.02
C THR A 40 -15.31 -20.14 -15.42
N PRO A 41 -15.44 -21.11 -16.35
CA PRO A 41 -14.33 -21.97 -16.79
C PRO A 41 -13.34 -21.18 -17.66
N HIS A 42 -12.67 -20.20 -17.06
CA HIS A 42 -11.83 -19.22 -17.73
C HIS A 42 -10.47 -19.18 -17.05
N SER A 43 -9.43 -19.41 -17.84
CA SER A 43 -8.04 -19.30 -17.42
C SER A 43 -7.49 -17.96 -17.88
N LEU A 44 -6.74 -17.29 -17.02
CA LEU A 44 -6.02 -16.08 -17.41
C LEU A 44 -4.98 -16.40 -18.48
N SER A 45 -4.88 -15.53 -19.48
CA SER A 45 -3.81 -15.58 -20.46
C SER A 45 -2.44 -15.37 -19.80
N ALA A 46 -1.36 -15.71 -20.49
CA ALA A 46 -0.01 -15.45 -19.99
C ALA A 46 0.26 -13.95 -19.77
N ILE A 47 -0.29 -13.08 -20.62
CA ILE A 47 -0.12 -11.63 -20.56
C ILE A 47 -0.86 -11.06 -19.33
N GLU A 48 -2.11 -11.48 -19.11
CA GLU A 48 -2.90 -11.04 -17.94
C GLU A 48 -2.26 -11.47 -16.61
N ARG A 49 -1.72 -12.70 -16.55
CA ARG A 49 -0.98 -13.18 -15.37
C ARG A 49 0.29 -12.35 -15.12
N LEU A 50 1.04 -12.06 -16.16
CA LEU A 50 2.25 -11.24 -16.04
C LEU A 50 1.90 -9.82 -15.55
N ALA A 51 0.85 -9.20 -16.11
CA ALA A 51 0.40 -7.88 -15.70
C ALA A 51 0.00 -7.84 -14.21
N LEU A 52 -0.79 -8.83 -13.75
CA LEU A 52 -1.17 -8.93 -12.32
C LEU A 52 0.04 -9.16 -11.41
N GLN A 53 1.00 -9.99 -11.84
CA GLN A 53 2.24 -10.23 -11.07
C GLN A 53 3.10 -8.97 -10.96
N GLN A 54 3.17 -8.17 -12.01
CA GLN A 54 3.88 -6.89 -12.01
C GLN A 54 3.20 -5.88 -11.09
N GLU A 55 1.87 -5.77 -11.14
CA GLU A 55 1.12 -4.90 -10.22
C GLU A 55 1.29 -5.34 -8.76
N TYR A 56 1.18 -6.63 -8.47
CA TYR A 56 1.43 -7.16 -7.12
C TYR A 56 2.84 -6.83 -6.62
N THR A 57 3.86 -7.08 -7.45
CA THR A 57 5.26 -6.79 -7.10
C THR A 57 5.47 -5.31 -6.82
N TYR A 58 4.90 -4.44 -7.66
CA TYR A 58 4.97 -2.99 -7.46
C TYR A 58 4.37 -2.57 -6.12
N TRP A 59 3.15 -3.02 -5.80
CA TRP A 59 2.48 -2.67 -4.55
C TRP A 59 3.19 -3.22 -3.32
N MET A 60 3.71 -4.46 -3.38
CA MET A 60 4.47 -5.04 -2.27
C MET A 60 5.78 -4.31 -2.00
N ASN A 61 6.52 -3.94 -3.06
CA ASN A 61 7.73 -3.15 -2.91
C ASN A 61 7.42 -1.78 -2.29
N ARG A 62 6.36 -1.13 -2.75
CA ARG A 62 5.90 0.15 -2.19
C ARG A 62 5.55 0.05 -0.71
N ALA A 63 4.78 -0.98 -0.32
CA ALA A 63 4.42 -1.21 1.07
C ALA A 63 5.67 -1.43 1.92
N GLN A 64 6.61 -2.25 1.44
CA GLN A 64 7.87 -2.49 2.12
C GLN A 64 8.69 -1.21 2.31
N ASP A 65 8.77 -0.37 1.27
CA ASP A 65 9.48 0.92 1.35
C ASP A 65 8.85 1.87 2.37
N ALA A 66 7.51 1.93 2.43
CA ALA A 66 6.79 2.71 3.42
C ALA A 66 7.07 2.22 4.85
N PHE A 67 7.05 0.89 5.08
CA PHE A 67 7.39 0.32 6.38
C PHE A 67 8.84 0.62 6.78
N ASN A 68 9.79 0.42 5.88
CA ASN A 68 11.21 0.72 6.11
C ASN A 68 11.43 2.20 6.45
N PHE A 69 10.68 3.11 5.82
CA PHE A 69 10.75 4.53 6.11
C PHE A 69 10.23 4.85 7.51
N ILE A 70 9.05 4.33 7.88
CA ILE A 70 8.46 4.53 9.21
C ILE A 70 9.40 4.00 10.29
N GLU A 71 9.98 2.82 10.09
CA GLU A 71 10.95 2.22 11.01
C GLU A 71 12.16 3.15 11.21
N ARG A 72 12.79 3.60 10.12
CA ARG A 72 13.95 4.51 10.19
C ARG A 72 13.61 5.83 10.88
N LEU A 73 12.43 6.38 10.60
CA LEU A 73 11.97 7.63 11.21
C LEU A 73 11.77 7.45 12.72
N GLY A 74 11.11 6.36 13.13
CA GLY A 74 10.91 6.01 14.53
C GLY A 74 12.23 5.84 15.28
N PHE A 75 13.18 5.10 14.71
CA PHE A 75 14.52 4.94 15.29
C PHE A 75 15.26 6.26 15.45
N LYS A 76 15.20 7.14 14.44
CA LYS A 76 15.82 8.46 14.49
C LYS A 76 15.25 9.29 15.63
N HIS A 77 13.92 9.39 15.73
CA HIS A 77 13.26 10.15 16.78
C HIS A 77 13.56 9.59 18.17
N ALA A 78 13.49 8.26 18.35
CA ALA A 78 13.84 7.63 19.61
C ALA A 78 15.29 7.91 20.02
N THR A 79 16.23 7.89 19.06
CA THR A 79 17.63 8.19 19.32
C THR A 79 17.84 9.64 19.75
N GLU A 80 17.14 10.59 19.11
CA GLU A 80 17.16 12.01 19.50
C GLU A 80 16.63 12.19 20.92
N ASP A 81 15.48 11.59 21.23
CA ASP A 81 14.83 11.67 22.53
C ASP A 81 15.71 11.06 23.65
N ILE A 82 16.36 9.92 23.36
CA ILE A 82 17.34 9.31 24.28
C ILE A 82 18.54 10.23 24.51
N ASN A 83 19.11 10.84 23.46
CA ASN A 83 20.23 11.75 23.63
C ASN A 83 19.83 12.98 24.45
N ASP A 84 18.64 13.51 24.21
CA ASP A 84 18.11 14.66 24.94
C ASP A 84 17.90 14.36 26.42
N TRP A 85 17.34 13.20 26.74
CA TRP A 85 17.16 12.79 28.14
C TRP A 85 18.49 12.43 28.81
N LEU A 86 19.28 11.55 28.19
CA LEU A 86 20.44 10.92 28.81
C LEU A 86 21.71 11.78 28.74
N LYS A 87 21.96 12.46 27.61
CA LYS A 87 23.19 13.23 27.40
C LYS A 87 23.03 14.72 27.71
N HIS A 88 21.87 15.29 27.37
CA HIS A 88 21.59 16.70 27.62
C HIS A 88 20.83 16.94 28.95
N GLY A 89 20.44 15.88 29.65
CA GLY A 89 19.80 15.97 30.97
C GLY A 89 18.43 16.63 30.94
N LYS A 90 17.75 16.66 29.79
CA LYS A 90 16.40 17.22 29.70
C LYS A 90 15.45 16.39 30.57
N PRO A 91 14.54 17.02 31.32
CA PRO A 91 13.50 16.28 32.05
C PRO A 91 12.68 15.41 31.10
N PHE A 92 12.36 14.18 31.52
CA PHE A 92 11.63 13.23 30.70
C PHE A 92 10.30 13.78 30.16
N THR A 93 9.57 14.53 30.99
CA THR A 93 8.31 15.19 30.60
C THR A 93 8.48 16.18 29.44
N ALA A 94 9.59 16.92 29.40
CA ALA A 94 9.88 17.84 28.31
C ALA A 94 10.24 17.10 27.01
N VAL A 95 10.89 15.94 27.12
CA VAL A 95 11.19 15.06 25.98
C VAL A 95 9.90 14.42 25.44
N GLU A 96 9.04 13.91 26.33
CA GLU A 96 7.74 13.31 26.00
C GLU A 96 6.84 14.30 25.25
N GLU A 97 6.69 15.53 25.76
CA GLU A 97 5.90 16.56 25.09
C GLU A 97 6.48 16.95 23.73
N ALA A 98 7.81 17.06 23.61
CA ALA A 98 8.46 17.37 22.35
C ALA A 98 8.27 16.23 21.32
N SER A 99 8.36 14.98 21.77
CA SER A 99 8.10 13.79 20.96
C SER A 99 6.67 13.77 20.44
N LEU A 100 5.68 14.01 21.32
CA LEU A 100 4.27 14.08 20.95
C LEU A 100 3.99 15.19 19.93
N ARG A 101 4.60 16.37 20.09
CA ARG A 101 4.47 17.50 19.15
C ARG A 101 5.06 17.20 17.77
N LYS A 102 6.12 16.39 17.65
CA LYS A 102 6.67 15.96 16.35
C LYS A 102 5.64 15.17 15.53
N HIS A 103 4.69 14.52 16.19
CA HIS A 103 3.69 13.65 15.57
C HIS A 103 2.31 14.30 15.38
N GLY A 104 2.04 15.44 16.03
CA GLY A 104 0.71 16.05 16.07
C GLY A 104 0.29 16.87 14.85
N ASP A 105 1.23 17.44 14.07
CA ASP A 105 0.88 18.50 13.11
C ASP A 105 1.51 18.39 11.71
N LYS A 106 2.50 17.51 11.49
CA LYS A 106 3.21 17.39 10.19
C LYS A 106 3.60 15.99 9.75
N SER A 107 3.74 15.03 10.68
CA SER A 107 4.23 13.69 10.31
C SER A 107 3.17 12.81 9.66
N ILE A 108 1.89 12.96 10.04
CA ILE A 108 0.79 12.20 9.44
C ILE A 108 0.56 12.67 8.01
N ASP A 109 0.51 13.98 7.77
CA ASP A 109 0.36 14.52 6.42
C ASP A 109 1.56 14.17 5.53
N GLN A 110 2.81 14.18 6.04
CA GLN A 110 3.98 13.73 5.26
C GLN A 110 3.97 12.23 4.97
N LEU A 111 3.47 11.40 5.92
CA LEU A 111 3.28 9.97 5.69
C LEU A 111 2.19 9.72 4.65
N LEU A 112 1.08 10.46 4.72
CA LEU A 112 0.01 10.42 3.73
C LEU A 112 0.51 10.93 2.37
N ASP A 113 1.26 12.03 2.34
CA ASP A 113 1.81 12.57 1.10
C ASP A 113 2.80 11.60 0.49
N LEU A 114 3.68 10.91 1.24
CA LEU A 114 4.53 9.83 0.68
C LEU A 114 3.70 8.62 0.19
N ILE A 115 2.61 8.30 0.87
CA ILE A 115 1.65 7.28 0.42
C ILE A 115 0.94 7.71 -0.87
N TYR A 116 0.68 9.01 -1.07
CA TYR A 116 -0.10 9.56 -2.20
C TYR A 116 0.73 10.18 -3.35
N THR A 117 1.97 10.63 -3.12
CA THR A 117 2.83 11.34 -4.11
C THR A 117 3.78 10.42 -4.86
N CYS A 118 3.96 9.18 -4.41
CA CYS A 118 4.59 8.14 -5.24
C CYS A 118 3.60 7.52 -6.27
N CYS A 119 2.41 8.11 -6.46
CA CYS A 119 1.40 7.70 -7.46
C CYS A 119 1.70 8.27 -8.85
#